data_AF-A0A7I8MZ05-F1
#
_entry.id   AF-A0A7I8MZ05-F1
#
_cell.length_a   1.000
_cell.length_b   1.000
_cell.length_c   1.000
_cell.angle_alpha   90.00
_cell.angle_beta   90.00
_cell.angle_gamma   90.00
#
_symmetry.space_group_name_H-M   'P 1'
#
loop_
_entity.id
_entity.type
_entity.pdbx_description
1 polymer ?
#
loop_
_entity_poly.entity_id
_entity_poly.type
_entity_poly.pdbx_seq_one_letter_code
_entity_poly.pdbx_strand_id
1 'polypeptide(L)' 'MLEKYLEKFSRLRTDKNRNRYPAHTHYSAPHKPFLLMSVMDLIAQGRITKNFIEPSFELVDTWNGYWNAIIQLRYQ' A
#
# COMPACT_ATOMS: atom_id res chain seq x y z
N MET A 1 10.68 18.27 7.59
CA MET A 1 9.26 17.84 7.72
C MET A 1 8.98 16.59 6.88
N LEU A 2 9.45 16.54 5.63
CA LEU A 2 9.35 15.37 4.75
C LEU A 2 10.14 14.16 5.27
N GLU A 3 11.32 14.42 5.84
CA GLU A 3 12.24 13.40 6.37
C GLU A 3 11.57 12.54 7.45
N LYS A 4 10.72 13.15 8.28
CA LYS A 4 9.93 12.45 9.30
C LYS A 4 8.95 11.45 8.69
N TYR A 5 8.35 11.77 7.55
CA TYR A 5 7.43 10.86 6.86
C TYR A 5 8.22 9.75 6.16
N LEU A 6 9.33 10.07 5.51
CA LEU A 6 10.23 9.07 4.92
C LEU A 6 10.71 8.06 5.97
N GLU A 7 11.14 8.54 7.14
CA GLU A 7 11.54 7.66 8.25
C GLU A 7 10.38 6.76 8.69
N LYS A 8 9.20 7.33 8.93
CA LYS A 8 8.01 6.56 9.34
C LYS A 8 7.61 5.51 8.30
N PHE A 9 7.66 5.84 7.02
CA PHE A 9 7.30 4.93 5.93
C PHE A 9 8.35 3.82 5.75
N SER A 10 9.64 4.14 5.91
CA SER A 10 10.72 3.14 5.87
C SER A 10 10.63 2.12 7.03
N ARG A 11 10.04 2.53 8.16
CA ARG A 11 9.86 1.73 9.38
C ARG A 11 8.45 1.18 9.55
N LEU A 12 7.66 1.13 8.48
CA LEU A 12 6.29 0.63 8.54
C LEU A 12 6.24 -0.81 9.04
N ARG A 13 5.55 -1.05 10.16
CA ARG A 13 5.40 -2.39 10.74
C ARG A 13 4.49 -3.25 9.87
N THR A 14 5.08 -4.23 9.18
CA THR A 14 4.40 -5.26 8.41
C THR A 14 4.51 -6.64 9.08
N ASP A 15 3.54 -7.52 8.84
CA ASP A 15 3.68 -8.94 9.18
C ASP A 15 4.76 -9.54 8.27
N LYS A 16 5.64 -10.38 8.81
CA LYS A 16 6.77 -10.98 8.07
C LYS A 16 6.72 -12.47 8.20
N ASN A 17 6.54 -13.17 7.08
CA ASN A 17 6.43 -14.62 7.07
C ASN A 17 6.82 -15.16 5.69
N ARG A 18 7.94 -15.89 5.63
CA ARG A 18 8.50 -16.44 4.40
C ARG A 18 7.64 -17.53 3.75
N ASN A 19 6.78 -18.19 4.54
CA ASN A 19 5.87 -19.24 4.05
C ASN A 19 4.56 -18.65 3.52
N ARG A 20 4.20 -17.43 3.94
CA ARG A 20 2.95 -16.77 3.56
C ARG A 20 3.13 -15.80 2.40
N TYR A 21 4.25 -15.09 2.35
CA TYR A 21 4.47 -14.00 1.41
C TYR A 21 5.60 -14.33 0.44
N PRO A 22 5.42 -14.08 -0.86
CA PRO A 22 6.40 -14.44 -1.88
C PRO A 22 7.66 -13.58 -1.82
N ALA A 23 8.76 -14.05 -2.40
CA ALA A 23 10.07 -13.37 -2.32
C ALA A 23 10.03 -11.92 -2.85
N HIS A 24 9.25 -11.64 -3.90
CA HIS A 24 9.12 -10.30 -4.47
C HIS A 24 8.40 -9.29 -3.55
N THR A 25 7.74 -9.75 -2.48
CA THR A 25 7.19 -8.88 -1.42
C THR A 25 8.16 -8.69 -0.26
N HIS A 26 9.42 -9.11 -0.44
CA HIS A 26 10.41 -9.21 0.64
C HIS A 26 9.87 -10.00 1.84
N TYR A 27 9.11 -11.06 1.57
CA TYR A 27 8.50 -11.94 2.58
C TYR A 27 7.65 -11.20 3.63
N SER A 28 7.07 -10.07 3.23
CA SER A 28 6.35 -9.15 4.11
C SER A 28 4.95 -8.85 3.58
N ALA A 29 4.00 -8.66 4.50
CA ALA A 29 2.63 -8.38 4.16
C ALA A 29 2.50 -7.03 3.45
N PRO A 30 1.94 -6.98 2.24
CA PRO A 30 1.96 -5.78 1.42
C PRO A 30 0.78 -4.85 1.67
N HIS A 31 -0.23 -5.27 2.44
CA HIS A 31 -1.50 -4.56 2.57
C HIS A 31 -1.33 -3.12 3.10
N LYS A 32 -0.42 -2.88 4.06
CA LYS A 32 -0.13 -1.52 4.56
C LYS A 32 0.68 -0.69 3.55
N PRO A 33 1.78 -1.21 2.96
CA PRO A 33 2.45 -0.52 1.85
C PRO A 33 1.50 -0.12 0.73
N PHE A 34 0.63 -1.02 0.27
CA PHE A 34 -0.32 -0.71 -0.80
C PHE A 34 -1.33 0.35 -0.40
N LEU A 35 -1.88 0.30 0.82
CA LEU A 35 -2.78 1.36 1.29
C LEU A 35 -2.09 2.73 1.30
N LEU A 36 -0.83 2.78 1.76
CA LEU A 36 -0.07 4.02 1.77
C LEU A 36 0.16 4.56 0.35
N MET A 37 0.55 3.69 -0.59
CA MET A 37 0.70 4.04 -2.00
C MET A 37 -0.60 4.55 -2.61
N SER A 38 -1.72 3.87 -2.37
CA SER A 38 -3.04 4.30 -2.85
C SER A 38 -3.44 5.67 -2.34
N VAL A 39 -3.19 5.95 -1.05
CA VAL A 39 -3.44 7.29 -0.48
C VAL A 39 -2.55 8.35 -1.13
N MET A 40 -1.27 8.05 -1.35
CA MET A 40 -0.34 8.98 -2.02
C MET A 40 -0.77 9.28 -3.46
N ASP A 41 -1.20 8.28 -4.21
CA ASP A 41 -1.69 8.46 -5.58
C ASP A 41 -2.94 9.33 -5.62
N LEU A 42 -3.89 9.10 -4.72
CA LEU A 42 -5.10 9.91 -4.64
C LEU A 42 -4.82 11.35 -4.21
N ILE A 43 -3.81 11.59 -3.37
CA ILE A 43 -3.32 12.95 -3.08
C ILE A 43 -2.72 13.57 -4.35
N ALA A 44 -1.85 12.84 -5.06
CA ALA A 44 -1.18 13.31 -6.27
C ALA A 44 -2.17 13.63 -7.41
N GLN A 45 -3.27 12.87 -7.50
CA GLN A 45 -4.37 13.08 -8.46
C GLN A 45 -5.33 14.20 -8.02
N GLY A 46 -5.13 14.82 -6.85
CA GLY A 46 -6.04 15.85 -6.32
C GLY A 46 -7.40 15.32 -5.86
N ARG A 47 -7.53 14.01 -5.63
CA ARG A 47 -8.75 13.37 -5.10
C ARG A 47 -8.83 13.52 -3.58
N ILE A 48 -7.71 13.37 -2.88
CA ILE A 48 -7.60 13.64 -1.43
C ILE A 48 -6.93 15.01 -1.26
N THR A 49 -7.73 16.00 -0.87
CA THR A 49 -7.26 17.40 -0.70
C THR A 49 -7.29 17.88 0.74
N LYS A 50 -7.82 17.05 1.66
CA LYS A 50 -7.93 17.34 3.09
C LYS A 50 -7.17 16.29 3.88
N ASN A 51 -6.79 16.64 5.11
CA ASN A 51 -6.16 15.69 6.05
C ASN A 51 -7.22 14.75 6.68
N PHE A 52 -7.99 14.09 5.83
CA PHE A 52 -9.00 13.10 6.18
C PHE A 52 -9.05 12.08 5.04
N ILE A 53 -8.79 10.82 5.40
CA ILE A 53 -8.80 9.71 4.44
C ILE A 53 -10.15 9.01 4.58
N GLU A 54 -11.09 9.39 3.72
CA GLU A 54 -12.40 8.76 3.65
C GLU A 54 -12.28 7.40 2.94
N PRO A 55 -12.88 6.31 3.46
CA PRO A 55 -13.07 5.10 2.68
C PRO A 55 -13.89 5.40 1.42
N SER A 56 -13.32 5.14 0.25
CA SER A 56 -13.97 5.41 -1.04
C SER A 56 -13.73 4.29 -2.04
N PHE A 57 -14.54 4.26 -3.10
CA PHE A 57 -14.36 3.30 -4.20
C PHE A 57 -13.01 3.48 -4.88
N GLU A 58 -12.57 4.72 -5.11
CA GLU A 58 -11.28 5.03 -5.72
C GLU A 58 -10.11 4.51 -4.87
N LEU A 59 -10.22 4.60 -3.54
CA LEU A 59 -9.22 4.05 -2.63
C LEU A 59 -9.16 2.52 -2.72
N VAL A 60 -10.31 1.86 -2.75
CA VAL A 60 -10.41 0.41 -2.90
C VAL A 60 -9.87 -0.04 -4.26
N ASP A 61 -10.23 0.65 -5.35
CA ASP A 61 -9.82 0.32 -6.70
C ASP A 61 -8.32 0.49 -6.90
N THR A 62 -7.75 1.59 -6.40
CA THR A 62 -6.30 1.84 -6.45
C THR A 62 -5.54 0.77 -5.66
N TRP A 63 -6.06 0.38 -4.48
CA TRP A 63 -5.45 -0.67 -3.67
C TRP A 63 -5.52 -2.03 -4.35
N ASN A 64 -6.67 -2.39 -4.92
CA ASN A 64 -6.86 -3.62 -5.69
C ASN A 64 -5.95 -3.67 -6.91
N GLY A 65 -5.70 -2.53 -7.57
CA GLY A 65 -4.74 -2.41 -8.66
C GLY A 65 -3.34 -2.86 -8.24
N TYR A 66 -2.82 -2.34 -7.13
CA TYR A 66 -1.53 -2.76 -6.58
C TYR A 66 -1.53 -4.25 -6.17
N TRP A 67 -2.60 -4.69 -5.51
CA TRP A 67 -2.73 -6.09 -5.10
C TRP A 67 -2.67 -7.04 -6.30
N ASN A 68 -3.47 -6.78 -7.33
CA ASN A 68 -3.53 -7.61 -8.52
C ASN A 68 -2.22 -7.57 -9.33
N ALA A 69 -1.54 -6.42 -9.37
CA ALA A 69 -0.27 -6.28 -10.07
C ALA A 69 0.87 -7.08 -9.40
N ILE A 70 0.94 -7.05 -8.06
CA ILE A 70 2.07 -7.61 -7.31
C ILE A 70 1.78 -8.99 -6.74
N ILE A 71 0.64 -9.17 -6.08
CA ILE A 71 0.39 -10.38 -5.29
C ILE A 71 -0.02 -11.57 -6.13
N GLN A 72 -0.63 -11.33 -7.32
CA GLN A 72 -1.06 -12.35 -8.28
C GLN A 72 -1.27 -13.71 -7.61
N LEU A 73 -2.34 -13.83 -6.80
CA LEU A 73 -2.70 -15.11 -6.20
C LEU A 73 -2.85 -16.09 -7.35
N ARG A 74 -1.90 -17.03 -7.46
CA ARG A 74 -1.96 -18.12 -8.43
C ARG A 74 -3.23 -18.92 -8.16
N TYR A 75 -4.24 -18.68 -8.98
CA TYR A 75 -5.08 -19.74 -9.50
C TYR A 75 -4.66 -19.95 -10.97
N GLN A 76 -3.61 -20.73 -11.15
CA GLN A 76 -3.33 -21.50 -12.36
C GLN A 76 -2.89 -22.88 -11.90
#